data_AF-A0A067YL82-F1
#
_entry.id   AF-A0A067YL82-F1
#
_cell.length_a   1.000
_cell.length_b   1.000
_cell.length_c   1.000
_cell.angle_alpha   90.00
_cell.angle_beta   90.00
_cell.angle_gamma   90.00
#
_symmetry.space_group_name_H-M   'P 1'
#
loop_
_entity.id
_entity.type
_entity.pdbx_description
1 polymer ?
#
loop_
_entity_poly.entity_id
_entity_poly.type
_entity_poly.pdbx_seq_one_letter_code
_entity_poly.pdbx_strand_id
1 'polypeptide(L)'
;NALANDSEFVKGKICIGTSGRMSVPSNKEHHYRNLRDRYTNCTYVDGNLELTWLQDEHLDLSFLQYIREVTGHVLISHVDVKRLVLPRLQIIRGRTLFKLNVYKPEFALLVTLSKMHYLELPSLRDILAGSVGIFNNYNLCHIKTINWDEILTSAGAEHFFVYNFTQPERECPSCHPSCEAGCWGEGPDNCQKFSKTNCSPQCYQGRCFGPKPRECCHLFCAGGCSGPKQSDCIACRNFYDDGVCTQECPAMQRYNPTT
;
A
#
# COMPACT_ATOMS: atom_id res chain seq x y z
N ASN A 1 26.37 -11.34 -19.08
CA ASN A 1 26.69 -11.68 -17.68
C ASN A 1 26.19 -10.60 -16.75
N ALA A 2 25.03 -10.81 -16.14
CA ALA A 2 24.62 -10.35 -14.81
C ALA A 2 23.10 -10.54 -14.71
N LEU A 3 22.66 -11.80 -14.56
CA LEU A 3 21.39 -12.10 -13.94
C LEU A 3 21.57 -11.76 -12.46
N ALA A 4 21.17 -10.55 -12.06
CA ALA A 4 21.12 -10.17 -10.66
C ALA A 4 19.96 -10.93 -10.01
N ASN A 5 20.35 -11.94 -9.25
CA ASN A 5 19.51 -12.78 -8.43
C ASN A 5 18.97 -11.94 -7.25
N ASP A 6 17.84 -11.25 -7.43
CA ASP A 6 17.20 -10.45 -6.37
C ASP A 6 16.19 -11.27 -5.54
N SER A 7 16.46 -12.57 -5.37
CA SER A 7 15.76 -13.42 -4.42
C SER A 7 16.45 -13.38 -3.05
N GLU A 8 16.80 -12.19 -2.56
CA GLU A 8 17.16 -12.05 -1.15
C GLU A 8 15.87 -12.22 -0.37
N PHE A 9 15.63 -13.46 0.09
CA PHE A 9 14.55 -13.81 0.99
C PHE A 9 14.82 -13.09 2.31
N VAL A 10 14.43 -11.82 2.41
CA VAL A 10 14.42 -11.08 3.67
C VAL A 10 13.49 -11.86 4.59
N LYS A 11 14.06 -12.54 5.59
CA LYS A 11 13.30 -13.20 6.64
C LYS A 11 12.28 -12.19 7.17
N GLY A 12 10.99 -12.48 6.97
CA GLY A 12 9.92 -11.54 7.27
C GLY A 12 10.04 -11.03 8.71
N LYS A 13 10.12 -9.71 8.88
CA LYS A 13 10.16 -9.04 10.18
C LYS A 13 8.80 -8.38 10.40
N ILE A 14 8.14 -8.81 11.47
CA ILE A 14 6.92 -8.18 11.97
C ILE A 14 7.30 -7.02 12.88
N CYS A 15 6.65 -5.88 12.71
CA CYS A 15 6.79 -4.73 13.59
C CYS A 15 5.43 -4.27 14.06
N ILE A 16 5.36 -3.85 15.31
CA ILE A 16 4.14 -3.31 15.88
C ILE A 16 3.92 -1.89 15.35
N GLY A 17 2.72 -1.64 14.81
CA GLY A 17 2.30 -0.32 14.37
C GLY A 17 2.06 0.65 15.53
N THR A 18 1.56 1.84 15.21
CA THR A 18 1.24 2.88 16.20
C THR A 18 -0.25 3.22 16.18
N SER A 19 -0.70 3.95 17.20
CA SER A 19 -2.08 4.43 17.35
C SER A 19 -2.11 5.88 17.86
N GLY A 20 -1.05 6.64 17.58
CA GLY A 20 -0.88 8.03 17.98
C GLY A 20 -1.71 9.00 17.14
N ARG A 21 -2.29 8.56 16.01
CA ARG A 21 -3.12 9.37 15.12
C ARG A 21 -2.39 10.66 14.72
N MET A 22 -2.91 11.83 15.10
CA MET A 22 -2.33 13.14 14.78
C MET A 22 -1.68 13.82 16.00
N SER A 23 -1.38 13.07 17.07
CA SER A 23 -0.70 13.62 18.25
C SER A 23 0.63 14.27 17.87
N VAL A 24 0.84 15.50 18.33
CA VAL A 24 2.05 16.27 18.05
C VAL A 24 3.19 15.75 18.94
N PRO A 25 4.33 15.32 18.39
CA PRO A 25 5.47 14.89 19.19
C PRO A 25 6.10 16.10 19.88
N SER A 26 6.49 15.94 21.15
CA SER A 26 7.20 16.97 21.92
C SER A 26 8.60 17.26 21.38
N ASN A 27 9.26 16.23 20.82
CA ASN A 27 10.57 16.33 20.21
C ASN A 27 10.57 15.57 18.88
N LYS A 28 10.77 16.29 17.76
CA LYS A 28 10.64 15.75 16.40
C LYS A 28 11.81 14.86 16.02
N GLU A 29 13.02 15.17 16.47
CA GLU A 29 14.22 14.37 16.22
C GLU A 29 14.12 13.01 16.90
N HIS A 30 13.63 12.97 18.15
CA HIS A 30 13.36 11.74 18.86
C HIS A 30 12.21 10.95 18.22
N HIS A 31 11.15 11.62 17.78
CA HIS A 31 10.07 11.00 17.04
C HIS A 31 10.55 10.30 15.76
N TYR A 32 11.36 10.99 14.95
CA TYR A 32 11.98 10.41 13.75
C TYR A 32 12.83 9.17 14.10
N ARG A 33 13.69 9.24 15.13
CA ARG A 33 14.48 8.08 15.58
C ARG A 33 13.59 6.91 15.98
N ASN A 34 12.49 7.16 16.69
CA ASN A 34 11.55 6.11 17.09
C ASN A 34 10.87 5.45 15.88
N LEU A 35 10.50 6.22 14.86
CA LEU A 35 9.97 5.68 13.60
C LEU A 35 11.01 4.82 12.88
N ARG A 36 12.23 5.34 12.74
CA ARG A 36 13.35 4.63 12.11
C ARG A 36 13.63 3.31 12.81
N ASP A 37 13.84 3.34 14.12
CA ASP A 37 14.23 2.17 14.91
C ASP A 37 13.12 1.11 14.91
N ARG A 38 11.85 1.54 14.88
CA ARG A 38 10.67 0.66 14.78
C ARG A 38 10.59 -0.06 13.43
N TYR A 39 10.74 0.67 12.33
CA TYR A 39 10.43 0.16 10.99
C TYR A 39 11.65 -0.28 10.18
N THR A 40 12.87 -0.10 10.68
CA THR A 40 14.09 -0.62 10.03
C THR A 40 13.98 -2.14 9.82
N ASN A 41 14.21 -2.58 8.58
CA ASN A 41 14.08 -3.97 8.11
C ASN A 41 12.68 -4.58 8.28
N CYS A 42 11.65 -3.76 8.49
CA CYS A 42 10.29 -4.25 8.65
C CYS A 42 9.69 -4.68 7.32
N THR A 43 9.05 -5.83 7.28
CA THR A 43 8.29 -6.29 6.11
C THR A 43 6.79 -6.27 6.34
N TYR A 44 6.36 -6.46 7.59
CA TYR A 44 4.95 -6.58 7.96
C TYR A 44 4.65 -5.69 9.16
N VAL A 45 3.74 -4.73 9.00
CA VAL A 45 3.30 -3.87 10.11
C VAL A 45 2.01 -4.43 10.69
N ASP A 46 2.09 -4.97 11.90
CA ASP A 46 0.92 -5.37 12.67
C ASP A 46 0.37 -4.17 13.46
N GLY A 47 -0.65 -3.53 12.90
CA GLY A 47 -1.23 -2.28 13.35
C GLY A 47 -1.19 -1.23 12.24
N ASN A 48 -1.18 0.05 12.63
CA ASN A 48 -1.17 1.15 11.68
C ASN A 48 0.25 1.62 11.39
N LEU A 49 0.48 2.08 10.16
CA LEU A 49 1.69 2.79 9.78
C LEU A 49 1.38 4.30 9.81
N GLU A 50 1.82 4.99 10.86
CA GLU A 50 1.58 6.44 11.02
C GLU A 50 2.90 7.20 10.84
N LEU A 51 3.06 7.81 9.67
CA LEU A 51 4.18 8.70 9.33
C LEU A 51 3.72 10.13 9.53
N THR A 52 4.08 10.73 10.67
CA THR A 52 3.61 12.06 11.02
C THR A 52 4.73 13.01 11.44
N TRP A 53 4.52 14.32 11.26
CA TRP A 53 5.42 15.37 11.76
C TRP A 53 6.89 15.25 11.29
N LEU A 54 7.09 14.79 10.06
CA LEU A 54 8.41 14.67 9.40
C LEU A 54 8.66 15.91 8.53
N GLN A 55 8.97 17.04 9.17
CA GLN A 55 8.99 18.36 8.52
C GLN A 55 10.36 18.82 8.00
N ASP A 56 11.42 18.05 8.26
CA ASP A 56 12.72 18.30 7.67
C ASP A 56 12.77 17.60 6.29
N GLU A 57 12.97 18.38 5.22
CA GLU A 57 12.98 17.89 3.84
C GLU A 57 14.12 16.89 3.56
N HIS A 58 15.16 16.87 4.40
CA HIS A 58 16.38 16.08 4.25
C HIS A 58 16.36 14.75 5.02
N LEU A 59 15.25 14.42 5.68
CA LEU A 59 15.14 13.15 6.41
C LEU A 59 15.23 11.95 5.48
N ASP A 60 16.08 10.98 5.86
CA ASP A 60 16.15 9.70 5.18
C ASP A 60 15.05 8.75 5.69
N LEU A 61 14.18 8.32 4.77
CA LEU A 61 13.10 7.38 5.04
C LEU A 61 13.35 5.99 4.42
N SER A 62 14.59 5.69 4.03
CA SER A 62 15.01 4.40 3.45
C SER A 62 14.66 3.20 4.33
N PHE A 63 14.50 3.38 5.65
CA PHE A 63 14.07 2.34 6.57
C PHE A 63 12.67 1.77 6.25
N LEU A 64 11.85 2.46 5.44
CA LEU A 64 10.53 2.00 5.00
C LEU A 64 10.57 1.07 3.78
N GLN A 65 11.73 0.91 3.13
CA GLN A 65 11.85 0.26 1.81
C GLN A 65 11.40 -1.21 1.75
N TYR A 66 11.34 -1.89 2.89
CA TYR A 66 11.02 -3.31 2.97
C TYR A 66 9.56 -3.58 3.35
N ILE A 67 8.80 -2.57 3.76
CA ILE A 67 7.40 -2.75 4.18
C ILE A 67 6.60 -3.24 2.97
N ARG A 68 5.99 -4.42 3.12
CA ARG A 68 5.15 -5.07 2.10
C ARG A 68 3.68 -5.02 2.44
N GLU A 69 3.34 -5.05 3.73
CA GLU A 69 1.96 -5.15 4.17
C GLU A 69 1.74 -4.39 5.47
N VAL A 70 0.58 -3.73 5.56
CA VAL A 70 0.09 -3.05 6.76
C VAL A 70 -1.30 -3.61 7.10
N THR A 71 -1.48 -4.11 8.33
CA THR A 71 -2.76 -4.71 8.73
C THR A 71 -3.85 -3.68 9.05
N GLY A 72 -3.45 -2.53 9.59
CA GLY A 72 -4.32 -1.41 9.89
C GLY A 72 -4.46 -0.44 8.72
N HIS A 73 -4.44 0.85 9.03
CA HIS A 73 -4.41 1.93 8.05
C HIS A 73 -3.00 2.52 7.91
N VAL A 74 -2.79 3.26 6.84
CA VAL A 74 -1.62 4.11 6.59
C VAL A 74 -2.04 5.56 6.75
N LEU A 75 -1.38 6.27 7.67
CA LEU A 75 -1.56 7.69 7.89
C LEU A 75 -0.26 8.42 7.52
N ILE A 76 -0.37 9.40 6.63
CA ILE A 76 0.71 10.31 6.27
C ILE A 76 0.22 11.73 6.55
N SER A 77 0.78 12.40 7.56
CA SER A 77 0.31 13.73 7.98
C SER A 77 1.44 14.65 8.40
N HIS A 78 1.46 15.91 7.95
CA HIS A 78 2.56 16.84 8.24
C HIS A 78 3.93 16.30 7.84
N VAL A 79 4.03 15.73 6.64
CA VAL A 79 5.27 15.21 6.06
C VAL A 79 5.74 16.15 4.95
N ASP A 80 6.93 16.72 5.10
CA ASP A 80 7.47 17.72 4.19
C ASP A 80 8.67 17.20 3.36
N VAL A 81 9.11 15.95 3.58
CA VAL A 81 10.10 15.30 2.69
C VAL A 81 9.61 15.32 1.25
N LYS A 82 10.51 15.62 0.31
CA LYS A 82 10.12 15.81 -1.10
C LYS A 82 9.53 14.56 -1.73
N ARG A 83 10.08 13.38 -1.41
CA ARG A 83 9.68 12.09 -1.96
C ARG A 83 9.50 11.10 -0.82
N LEU A 84 8.28 10.61 -0.64
CA LEU A 84 7.99 9.51 0.26
C LEU A 84 7.75 8.25 -0.60
N VAL A 85 8.66 7.29 -0.50
CA VAL A 85 8.64 6.06 -1.32
C VAL A 85 8.42 4.86 -0.43
N LEU A 86 7.37 4.08 -0.72
CA LEU A 86 7.12 2.76 -0.14
C LEU A 86 7.16 1.73 -1.28
N PRO A 87 8.37 1.38 -1.77
CA PRO A 87 8.54 0.71 -3.06
C PRO A 87 7.98 -0.70 -3.07
N ARG A 88 7.85 -1.34 -1.91
CA ARG A 88 7.41 -2.73 -1.75
C ARG A 88 6.03 -2.85 -1.10
N LEU A 89 5.38 -1.76 -0.69
CA LEU A 89 4.07 -1.84 -0.04
C LEU A 89 3.04 -2.33 -1.07
N GLN A 90 2.48 -3.50 -0.83
CA GLN A 90 1.57 -4.21 -1.74
C GLN A 90 0.13 -4.16 -1.25
N ILE A 91 -0.08 -4.30 0.06
CA ILE A 91 -1.41 -4.43 0.65
C ILE A 91 -1.56 -3.54 1.88
N ILE A 92 -2.72 -2.87 1.96
CA ILE A 92 -3.25 -2.27 3.18
C ILE A 92 -4.54 -3.03 3.50
N ARG A 93 -4.56 -3.77 4.62
CA ARG A 93 -5.74 -4.60 4.94
C ARG A 93 -6.92 -3.80 5.48
N GLY A 94 -6.67 -2.69 6.16
CA GLY A 94 -7.75 -1.86 6.73
C GLY A 94 -8.53 -2.54 7.86
N ARG A 95 -7.89 -3.40 8.68
CA ARG A 95 -8.52 -3.98 9.89
C ARG A 95 -8.89 -2.90 10.93
N THR A 96 -8.13 -1.81 10.92
CA THR A 96 -8.37 -0.61 11.72
C THR A 96 -8.29 0.61 10.80
N LEU A 97 -9.34 1.42 10.77
CA LEU A 97 -9.47 2.55 9.85
C LEU A 97 -9.34 3.89 10.57
N PHE A 98 -8.85 4.90 9.86
CA PHE A 98 -8.76 6.25 10.38
C PHE A 98 -10.09 7.00 10.18
N LYS A 99 -10.61 7.62 11.25
CA LYS A 99 -11.84 8.41 11.21
C LYS A 99 -11.53 9.90 11.23
N LEU A 100 -12.05 10.65 10.27
CA LEU A 100 -12.09 12.11 10.32
C LEU A 100 -13.48 12.57 10.75
N ASN A 101 -13.58 13.47 11.73
CA ASN A 101 -14.89 13.89 12.27
C ASN A 101 -15.79 14.56 11.22
N VAL A 102 -15.20 15.12 10.16
CA VAL A 102 -15.90 15.88 9.11
C VAL A 102 -16.41 14.96 7.99
N TYR A 103 -15.86 13.76 7.85
CA TYR A 103 -16.17 12.84 6.77
C TYR A 103 -16.79 11.55 7.34
N LYS A 104 -17.90 11.10 6.75
CA LYS A 104 -18.54 9.84 7.16
C LYS A 104 -17.68 8.60 6.88
N PRO A 105 -16.98 8.50 5.72
CA PRO A 105 -16.15 7.33 5.44
C PRO A 105 -14.95 7.21 6.36
N GLU A 106 -14.52 5.98 6.58
CA GLU A 106 -13.30 5.65 7.33
C GLU A 106 -12.18 5.28 6.35
N PHE A 107 -10.96 5.68 6.64
CA PHE A 107 -9.86 5.68 5.68
C PHE A 107 -8.81 4.61 6.01
N ALA A 108 -8.46 3.80 5.02
CA ALA A 108 -7.33 2.88 5.09
C ALA A 108 -6.02 3.52 4.62
N LEU A 109 -6.11 4.50 3.72
CA LEU A 109 -5.00 5.37 3.37
C LEU A 109 -5.45 6.81 3.54
N LEU A 110 -4.80 7.55 4.44
CA LEU A 110 -5.03 8.97 4.64
C LEU A 110 -3.73 9.75 4.46
N VAL A 111 -3.71 10.67 3.50
CA VAL A 111 -2.59 11.58 3.24
C VAL A 111 -3.09 13.00 3.40
N THR A 112 -2.58 13.72 4.39
CA THR A 112 -3.11 15.05 4.68
C THR A 112 -2.07 16.06 5.15
N LEU A 113 -2.33 17.35 4.94
CA LEU A 113 -1.56 18.47 5.49
C LEU A 113 -0.04 18.35 5.27
N SER A 114 0.36 17.78 4.12
CA SER A 114 1.75 17.47 3.80
C SER A 114 2.24 18.29 2.60
N LYS A 115 3.55 18.56 2.54
CA LYS A 115 4.17 19.34 1.45
C LYS A 115 5.02 18.49 0.51
N MET A 116 4.91 17.17 0.62
CA MET A 116 5.56 16.21 -0.29
C MET A 116 5.22 16.50 -1.76
N HIS A 117 6.19 16.28 -2.64
CA HIS A 117 5.98 16.39 -4.08
C HIS A 117 5.47 15.07 -4.67
N TYR A 118 5.98 13.95 -4.17
CA TYR A 118 5.65 12.61 -4.67
C TYR A 118 5.38 11.64 -3.53
N LEU A 119 4.29 10.88 -3.67
CA LEU A 119 3.99 9.71 -2.87
C LEU A 119 4.06 8.48 -3.79
N GLU A 120 5.16 7.75 -3.69
CA GLU A 120 5.47 6.67 -4.63
C GLU A 120 5.12 5.31 -4.01
N LEU A 121 4.02 4.72 -4.49
CA LEU A 121 3.50 3.41 -4.07
C LEU A 121 3.45 2.41 -5.25
N PRO A 122 4.55 2.20 -6.01
CA PRO A 122 4.54 1.47 -7.29
C PRO A 122 4.13 0.00 -7.18
N SER A 123 4.26 -0.58 -5.99
CA SER A 123 3.85 -1.96 -5.71
C SER A 123 2.47 -2.08 -5.10
N LEU A 124 1.77 -0.98 -4.77
CA LEU A 124 0.47 -1.05 -4.11
C LEU A 124 -0.56 -1.67 -5.06
N ARG A 125 -1.21 -2.74 -4.59
CA ARG A 125 -2.15 -3.53 -5.37
C ARG A 125 -3.55 -3.57 -4.79
N ASP A 126 -3.65 -3.56 -3.47
CA ASP A 126 -4.91 -3.84 -2.81
C ASP A 126 -5.09 -3.04 -1.52
N ILE A 127 -6.28 -2.44 -1.39
CA ILE A 127 -6.82 -1.92 -0.15
C ILE A 127 -8.10 -2.71 0.15
N LEU A 128 -8.01 -3.65 1.09
CA LEU A 128 -9.05 -4.66 1.29
C LEU A 128 -10.30 -4.08 1.97
N ALA A 129 -10.14 -3.11 2.85
CA ALA A 129 -11.21 -2.42 3.57
C ALA A 129 -10.87 -0.94 3.74
N GLY A 130 -11.88 -0.06 3.72
CA GLY A 130 -11.73 1.38 3.93
C GLY A 130 -11.49 2.20 2.66
N SER A 131 -11.71 3.51 2.80
CA SER A 131 -11.59 4.51 1.73
C SER A 131 -10.17 5.09 1.64
N VAL A 132 -9.91 5.85 0.57
CA VAL A 132 -8.67 6.62 0.40
C VAL A 132 -8.98 8.11 0.53
N GLY A 133 -8.18 8.83 1.31
CA GLY A 133 -8.34 10.25 1.54
C GLY A 133 -7.06 11.02 1.29
N ILE A 134 -7.09 11.97 0.37
CA ILE A 134 -5.97 12.84 0.01
C ILE A 134 -6.43 14.28 0.25
N PHE A 135 -6.07 14.87 1.40
CA PHE A 135 -6.61 16.16 1.86
C PHE A 135 -5.52 17.21 2.08
N ASN A 136 -5.55 18.29 1.30
CA ASN A 136 -4.73 19.48 1.48
C ASN A 136 -3.22 19.19 1.46
N ASN A 137 -2.76 18.49 0.41
CA ASN A 137 -1.34 18.27 0.16
C ASN A 137 -0.88 19.23 -0.94
N TYR A 138 -0.07 20.22 -0.57
CA TYR A 138 0.14 21.41 -1.41
C TYR A 138 0.90 21.12 -2.71
N ASN A 139 1.95 20.30 -2.66
CA ASN A 139 2.83 20.04 -3.81
C ASN A 139 2.60 18.67 -4.49
N LEU A 140 1.60 17.91 -4.05
CA LEU A 140 1.48 16.49 -4.39
C LEU A 140 1.08 16.29 -5.85
N CYS A 141 1.93 15.60 -6.61
CA CYS A 141 1.69 15.28 -8.01
C CYS A 141 1.20 13.85 -8.24
N HIS A 142 0.71 13.60 -9.46
CA HIS A 142 0.33 12.29 -10.03
C HIS A 142 -0.82 11.53 -9.38
N ILE A 143 -1.22 11.84 -8.14
CA ILE A 143 -2.25 11.11 -7.40
C ILE A 143 -3.62 11.06 -8.12
N LYS A 144 -3.94 12.08 -8.92
CA LYS A 144 -5.16 12.14 -9.76
C LYS A 144 -5.12 11.22 -10.98
N THR A 145 -3.93 10.79 -11.40
CA THR A 145 -3.77 9.85 -12.53
C THR A 145 -4.03 8.41 -12.12
N ILE A 146 -3.97 8.12 -10.81
CA ILE A 146 -4.16 6.77 -10.27
C ILE A 146 -5.63 6.36 -10.41
N ASN A 147 -5.85 5.20 -11.02
CA ASN A 147 -7.14 4.54 -11.03
C ASN A 147 -7.36 3.85 -9.68
N TRP A 148 -8.13 4.47 -8.79
CA TRP A 148 -8.39 3.93 -7.46
C TRP A 148 -9.32 2.72 -7.45
N ASP A 149 -10.17 2.56 -8.47
CA ASP A 149 -11.07 1.40 -8.59
C ASP A 149 -10.28 0.09 -8.84
N GLU A 150 -9.07 0.19 -9.40
CA GLU A 150 -8.13 -0.94 -9.51
C GLU A 150 -7.62 -1.39 -8.12
N ILE A 151 -7.46 -0.46 -7.17
CA ILE A 151 -6.81 -0.73 -5.88
C ILE A 151 -7.83 -1.04 -4.77
N LEU A 152 -8.95 -0.32 -4.74
CA LEU A 152 -10.00 -0.46 -3.74
C LEU A 152 -10.81 -1.74 -3.96
N THR A 153 -10.91 -2.60 -2.94
CA THR A 153 -11.68 -3.86 -3.00
C THR A 153 -13.02 -3.78 -2.28
N SER A 154 -13.12 -2.96 -1.22
CA SER A 154 -14.31 -2.89 -0.38
C SER A 154 -15.50 -2.25 -1.10
N ALA A 155 -16.68 -2.87 -0.99
CA ALA A 155 -17.91 -2.32 -1.53
C ALA A 155 -18.27 -1.00 -0.84
N GLY A 156 -18.46 0.07 -1.62
CA GLY A 156 -18.73 1.41 -1.10
C GLY A 156 -17.51 2.17 -0.58
N ALA A 157 -16.29 1.63 -0.75
CA ALA A 157 -15.09 2.44 -0.57
C ALA A 157 -14.98 3.48 -1.69
N GLU A 158 -14.54 4.68 -1.31
CA GLU A 158 -14.44 5.82 -2.20
C GLU A 158 -13.05 6.46 -2.08
N HIS A 159 -12.65 7.17 -3.13
CA HIS A 159 -11.45 8.00 -3.12
C HIS A 159 -11.85 9.48 -3.02
N PHE A 160 -11.25 10.18 -2.06
CA PHE A 160 -11.44 11.60 -1.83
C PHE A 160 -10.16 12.35 -2.13
N PHE A 161 -10.23 13.35 -3.03
CA PHE A 161 -9.17 14.32 -3.24
C PHE A 161 -9.71 15.71 -2.94
N VAL A 162 -9.09 16.40 -1.98
CA VAL A 162 -9.44 17.75 -1.59
C VAL A 162 -8.20 18.61 -1.60
N TYR A 163 -8.28 19.73 -2.33
CA TYR A 163 -7.25 20.74 -2.38
C TYR A 163 -7.91 22.09 -2.07
N ASN A 164 -7.82 22.53 -0.81
CA ASN A 164 -8.45 23.77 -0.35
C ASN A 164 -7.39 24.84 -0.07
N PHE A 165 -6.66 25.24 -1.11
CA PHE A 165 -5.73 26.36 -1.09
C PHE A 165 -6.17 27.43 -2.08
N THR A 166 -5.77 28.68 -1.83
CA THR A 166 -6.08 29.80 -2.75
C THR A 166 -5.21 29.78 -3.98
N GLN A 167 -3.99 29.25 -3.88
CA GLN A 167 -3.07 29.09 -5.01
C GLN A 167 -3.49 27.87 -5.85
N PRO A 168 -3.37 27.92 -7.19
CA PRO A 168 -3.64 26.77 -8.03
C PRO A 168 -2.71 25.61 -7.69
N GLU A 169 -3.16 24.39 -8.01
CA GLU A 169 -2.31 23.21 -7.96
C GLU A 169 -1.07 23.43 -8.85
N ARG A 170 0.06 22.90 -8.39
CA ARG A 170 1.31 22.94 -9.14
C ARG A 170 1.17 22.20 -10.48
N GLU A 171 1.83 22.73 -11.52
CA GLU A 171 2.03 21.99 -12.77
C GLU A 171 2.92 20.77 -12.54
N CYS A 172 2.34 19.59 -12.74
CA CYS A 172 3.00 18.31 -12.55
C CYS A 172 3.53 17.76 -13.88
N PRO A 173 4.71 17.14 -13.89
CA PRO A 173 5.19 16.37 -15.03
C PRO A 173 4.18 15.31 -15.47
N SER A 174 4.21 14.94 -16.74
CA SER A 174 3.43 13.80 -17.23
C SER A 174 4.06 12.47 -16.80
N CYS A 175 3.24 11.43 -16.72
CA CYS A 175 3.74 10.07 -16.54
C CYS A 175 4.70 9.66 -17.66
N HIS A 176 5.57 8.68 -17.37
CA HIS A 176 6.47 8.14 -18.37
C HIS A 176 5.69 7.57 -19.57
N PRO A 177 6.16 7.72 -20.82
CA PRO A 177 5.42 7.28 -22.02
C PRO A 177 5.10 5.79 -22.09
N SER A 178 5.78 4.96 -21.30
CA SER A 178 5.49 3.52 -21.21
C SER A 178 4.33 3.18 -20.28
N CYS A 179 3.80 4.14 -19.51
CA CYS A 179 2.67 3.89 -18.63
C CYS A 179 1.38 3.82 -19.46
N GLU A 180 0.67 2.70 -19.36
CA GLU A 180 -0.62 2.52 -20.06
C GLU A 180 -1.71 3.47 -19.51
N ALA A 181 -1.59 3.86 -18.25
CA ALA A 181 -2.53 4.75 -17.58
C ALA A 181 -1.82 5.64 -16.53
N GLY A 182 -2.21 5.53 -15.25
CA GLY A 182 -1.66 6.35 -14.17
C GLY A 182 -0.24 5.99 -13.75
N CYS A 183 0.37 6.87 -12.97
CA CYS A 183 1.67 6.63 -12.34
C CYS A 183 1.71 7.27 -10.94
N TRP A 184 2.60 6.77 -10.08
CA TRP A 184 2.81 7.30 -8.73
C TRP A 184 3.85 8.43 -8.69
N GLY A 185 4.57 8.63 -9.79
CA GLY A 185 5.69 9.55 -9.92
C GLY A 185 6.34 9.43 -11.29
N GLU A 186 7.47 10.10 -11.45
CA GLU A 186 8.23 10.08 -12.70
C GLU A 186 8.97 8.74 -12.90
N GLY A 187 9.21 8.40 -14.17
CA GLY A 187 9.94 7.20 -14.57
C GLY A 187 9.07 5.96 -14.79
N PRO A 188 9.59 4.96 -15.52
CA PRO A 188 8.83 3.75 -15.90
C PRO A 188 8.48 2.85 -14.71
N ASP A 189 9.29 2.86 -13.64
CA ASP A 189 9.06 2.03 -12.46
C ASP A 189 7.86 2.49 -11.63
N ASN A 190 7.39 3.72 -11.84
CA ASN A 190 6.27 4.32 -11.15
C ASN A 190 4.93 4.14 -11.87
N CYS A 191 4.88 3.47 -13.02
CA CYS A 191 3.61 3.17 -13.69
C CYS A 191 2.69 2.34 -12.77
N GLN A 192 1.43 2.76 -12.65
CA GLN A 192 0.41 1.96 -12.00
C GLN A 192 0.24 0.68 -12.79
N LYS A 193 0.29 -0.46 -12.09
CA LYS A 193 0.08 -1.76 -12.73
C LYS A 193 -1.30 -2.33 -12.36
N PHE A 194 -1.88 -3.07 -13.28
CA PHE A 194 -3.29 -3.48 -13.23
C PHE A 194 -3.41 -5.00 -13.13
N SER A 195 -4.37 -5.43 -12.33
CA SER A 195 -4.62 -6.82 -11.95
C SER A 195 -6.08 -7.10 -11.67
N LYS A 196 -6.99 -6.13 -11.81
CA LYS A 196 -8.43 -6.28 -11.57
C LYS A 196 -9.25 -5.75 -12.75
N THR A 197 -9.02 -4.52 -13.20
CA THR A 197 -9.87 -3.87 -14.21
C THR A 197 -9.62 -4.37 -15.64
N ASN A 198 -8.42 -4.90 -15.92
CA ASN A 198 -8.03 -5.42 -17.22
C ASN A 198 -8.25 -6.94 -17.38
N CYS A 199 -8.87 -7.57 -16.38
CA CYS A 199 -9.07 -9.01 -16.36
C CYS A 199 -10.24 -9.46 -17.24
N SER A 200 -10.16 -10.70 -17.70
CA SER A 200 -11.29 -11.35 -18.34
C SER A 200 -12.50 -11.43 -17.39
N PRO A 201 -13.75 -11.28 -17.87
CA PRO A 201 -14.95 -11.48 -17.05
C PRO A 201 -15.06 -12.84 -16.37
N GLN A 202 -14.31 -13.85 -16.86
CA GLN A 202 -14.25 -15.19 -16.24
C GLN A 202 -13.40 -15.22 -14.96
N CYS A 203 -12.54 -14.21 -14.74
CA CYS A 203 -11.81 -14.03 -13.49
C CYS A 203 -12.78 -13.47 -12.43
N TYR A 204 -13.65 -14.35 -11.92
CA TYR A 204 -14.64 -14.08 -10.88
C TYR A 204 -14.13 -13.10 -9.82
N GLN A 205 -14.71 -11.88 -9.70
CA GLN A 205 -14.39 -10.80 -8.73
C GLN A 205 -12.93 -10.73 -8.25
N GLY A 206 -12.01 -11.15 -9.09
CA GLY A 206 -10.71 -11.68 -8.67
C GLY A 206 -9.62 -10.94 -9.40
N ARG A 207 -8.38 -11.30 -9.07
CA ARG A 207 -7.23 -10.71 -9.72
C ARG A 207 -6.81 -11.55 -10.94
N CYS A 208 -6.02 -10.97 -11.82
CA CYS A 208 -5.40 -11.67 -12.94
C CYS A 208 -3.94 -11.25 -13.12
N PHE A 209 -3.18 -12.09 -13.82
CA PHE A 209 -1.81 -11.80 -14.26
C PHE A 209 -1.73 -11.55 -15.78
N GLY A 210 -2.89 -11.57 -16.46
CA GLY A 210 -3.05 -11.27 -17.88
C GLY A 210 -4.53 -11.18 -18.28
N PRO A 211 -4.83 -10.66 -19.48
CA PRO A 211 -6.20 -10.37 -19.90
C PRO A 211 -6.98 -11.61 -20.34
N LYS A 212 -6.34 -12.76 -20.57
CA LYS A 212 -7.04 -13.94 -21.10
C LYS A 212 -7.83 -14.67 -20.01
N PRO A 213 -8.87 -15.42 -20.37
CA PRO A 213 -9.71 -16.11 -19.38
C PRO A 213 -9.02 -17.20 -18.55
N ARG A 214 -7.84 -17.69 -18.98
CA ARG A 214 -7.02 -18.65 -18.22
C ARG A 214 -5.91 -17.99 -17.41
N GLU A 215 -5.79 -16.66 -17.47
CA GLU A 215 -4.75 -15.87 -16.79
C GLU A 215 -5.29 -15.25 -15.48
N CYS A 216 -6.29 -15.90 -14.88
CA CYS A 216 -6.84 -15.51 -13.58
C CYS A 216 -5.94 -16.00 -12.44
N CYS A 217 -5.87 -15.20 -11.38
CA CYS A 217 -5.22 -15.60 -10.14
C CYS A 217 -6.08 -16.59 -9.36
N HIS A 218 -5.44 -17.32 -8.45
CA HIS A 218 -6.17 -18.12 -7.47
C HIS A 218 -7.04 -17.22 -6.57
N LEU A 219 -8.20 -17.72 -6.15
CA LEU A 219 -9.16 -16.97 -5.31
C LEU A 219 -8.65 -16.59 -3.91
N PHE A 220 -7.52 -17.17 -3.48
CA PHE A 220 -6.84 -16.86 -2.23
C PHE A 220 -5.77 -15.78 -2.38
N CYS A 221 -5.48 -15.34 -3.60
CA CYS A 221 -4.57 -14.23 -3.83
C CYS A 221 -5.25 -12.89 -3.51
N ALA A 222 -4.47 -11.96 -2.97
CA ALA A 222 -4.80 -10.55 -2.84
C ALA A 222 -3.77 -9.73 -3.62
N GLY A 223 -4.21 -8.63 -4.25
CA GLY A 223 -3.36 -7.76 -5.05
C GLY A 223 -2.78 -8.34 -6.36
N GLY A 224 -2.99 -9.62 -6.65
CA GLY A 224 -2.57 -10.26 -7.90
C GLY A 224 -1.66 -11.46 -7.70
N CYS A 225 -1.09 -11.93 -8.79
CA CYS A 225 -0.29 -13.14 -8.85
C CYS A 225 0.67 -13.09 -10.06
N SER A 226 1.61 -14.02 -10.09
CA SER A 226 2.52 -14.26 -11.23
C SER A 226 2.11 -15.49 -12.06
N GLY A 227 1.09 -16.22 -11.61
CA GLY A 227 0.62 -17.45 -12.20
C GLY A 227 -0.69 -17.93 -11.55
N PRO A 228 -1.27 -19.04 -12.03
CA PRO A 228 -2.61 -19.47 -11.64
C PRO A 228 -2.67 -20.16 -10.27
N LYS A 229 -1.53 -20.53 -9.66
CA LYS A 229 -1.51 -21.34 -8.43
C LYS A 229 -1.59 -20.47 -7.18
N GLN A 230 -1.96 -21.11 -6.06
CA GLN A 230 -1.94 -20.50 -4.72
C GLN A 230 -0.54 -20.06 -4.27
N SER A 231 0.50 -20.69 -4.80
CA SER A 231 1.91 -20.34 -4.55
C SER A 231 2.38 -19.11 -5.32
N ASP A 232 1.62 -18.70 -6.34
CA ASP A 232 2.06 -17.66 -7.28
C ASP A 232 1.48 -16.28 -6.88
N CYS A 233 0.73 -16.22 -5.78
CA CYS A 233 0.13 -14.99 -5.27
C CYS A 233 1.20 -13.98 -4.84
N ILE A 234 0.95 -12.69 -5.13
CA ILE A 234 1.80 -11.60 -4.63
C ILE A 234 1.65 -11.47 -3.11
N ALA A 235 0.42 -11.64 -2.62
CA ALA A 235 0.12 -11.72 -1.21
C ALA A 235 -1.18 -12.52 -0.98
N CYS A 236 -1.40 -12.95 0.27
CA CYS A 236 -2.53 -13.81 0.61
C CYS A 236 -3.71 -13.00 1.15
N ARG A 237 -4.89 -13.29 0.62
CA ARG A 237 -6.16 -12.74 1.11
C ARG A 237 -6.41 -13.17 2.55
N ASN A 238 -6.16 -14.44 2.84
CA ASN A 238 -6.38 -15.07 4.15
C ASN A 238 -5.03 -15.33 4.82
N PHE A 239 -4.59 -16.59 4.87
CA PHE A 239 -3.34 -17.00 5.53
C PHE A 239 -2.26 -17.33 4.51
N TYR A 240 -1.01 -17.06 4.91
CA TYR A 240 0.18 -17.49 4.21
C TYR A 240 0.80 -18.63 5.00
N ASP A 241 1.00 -19.77 4.34
CA ASP A 241 1.57 -20.99 4.92
C ASP A 241 2.68 -21.50 3.99
N ASP A 242 3.94 -21.34 4.41
CA ASP A 242 5.16 -21.80 3.72
C ASP A 242 5.16 -21.61 2.18
N GLY A 243 4.83 -20.40 1.73
CA GLY A 243 4.86 -20.04 0.31
C GLY A 243 3.54 -20.23 -0.42
N VAL A 244 2.47 -20.67 0.26
CA VAL A 244 1.16 -20.94 -0.33
C VAL A 244 0.09 -20.15 0.40
N CYS A 245 -0.82 -19.52 -0.35
CA CYS A 245 -2.00 -18.90 0.24
C CYS A 245 -3.09 -19.93 0.52
N THR A 246 -3.51 -20.05 1.78
CA THR A 246 -4.49 -21.03 2.24
C THR A 246 -5.72 -20.35 2.84
N GLN A 247 -6.83 -21.10 2.92
CA GLN A 247 -8.05 -20.60 3.52
C GLN A 247 -7.97 -20.54 5.05
N GLU A 248 -7.36 -21.54 5.65
CA GLU A 248 -7.22 -21.72 7.09
C GLU A 248 -5.81 -22.23 7.39
N CYS A 249 -5.29 -21.89 8.57
CA CYS A 249 -4.05 -22.50 9.06
C CYS A 249 -4.25 -24.00 9.33
N PRO A 250 -3.22 -24.84 9.19
CA PRO A 250 -3.29 -26.25 9.56
C PRO A 250 -3.83 -26.42 10.99
N ALA A 251 -4.87 -27.25 11.12
CA ALA A 251 -5.48 -27.51 12.43
C ALA A 251 -4.45 -28.11 13.40
N MET A 252 -4.45 -27.62 14.64
CA MET A 252 -3.56 -28.12 15.70
C MET A 252 -3.80 -29.59 16.03
N GLN A 253 -5.03 -30.07 15.78
CA GLN A 253 -5.42 -31.47 15.95
C GLN A 253 -6.09 -31.95 14.68
N ARG A 254 -5.76 -33.17 14.26
CA ARG A 254 -6.40 -33.83 13.11
C ARG A 254 -7.32 -34.91 13.64
N TYR A 255 -8.56 -34.92 13.16
CA TYR A 255 -9.50 -35.98 13.46
C TYR A 255 -8.96 -37.30 12.92
N ASN A 256 -8.86 -38.32 13.78
CA ASN A 256 -8.53 -39.67 13.36
C ASN A 256 -9.84 -40.44 13.13
N PRO A 257 -10.21 -40.78 11.88
CA PRO A 257 -11.48 -41.45 11.59
C PRO A 257 -11.55 -42.90 12.09
N THR A 258 -10.48 -43.45 12.65
CA THR A 258 -10.46 -44.82 13.20
C THR A 258 -10.83 -44.89 14.69
N THR A 259 -11.11 -43.76 15.34
CA THR A 259 -11.52 -43.65 16.76
C THR A 259 -12.74 -42.76 16.88
#